data_AF-A0A4U3LV85-F1
#
_entry.id   AF-A0A4U3LV85-F1
#
_cell.length_a   1.000
_cell.length_b   1.000
_cell.length_c   1.000
_cell.angle_alpha   90.00
_cell.angle_beta   90.00
_cell.angle_gamma   90.00
#
_symmetry.space_group_name_H-M   'P 1'
#
loop_
_entity.id
_entity.type
_entity.pdbx_description
1 polymer ?
#
loop_
_entity_poly.entity_id
_entity_poly.type
_entity_poly.pdbx_seq_one_letter_code
_entity_poly.pdbx_strand_id
1 'polypeptide(L)'
;MGVDVALTQVIQPGTSGKRRQLTQLDVVPDPADVFPGICQRSNLPMLRRVDPYRDLILTAAEMPQLLAELQTERTLATTDEERTLLTAVHHLAERCATDPPTELHLQGD
;
A
#
# COMPACT_ATOMS: atom_id res chain seq x y z
N MET A 1 10.98 0.46 11.94
CA MET A 1 10.38 -0.71 11.25
C MET A 1 9.43 -0.12 10.23
N GLY A 2 9.88 -0.12 8.98
CA GLY A 2 9.23 0.60 7.90
C GLY A 2 8.10 -0.23 7.32
N VAL A 3 7.27 0.40 6.49
CA VAL A 3 6.34 -0.33 5.64
C VAL A 3 6.54 0.10 4.20
N ASP A 4 7.14 -0.77 3.41
CA ASP A 4 7.31 -0.56 1.98
C ASP A 4 6.00 -0.89 1.26
N VAL A 5 5.62 -0.09 0.26
CA VAL A 5 4.40 -0.33 -0.52
C VAL A 5 4.79 -0.74 -1.94
N ALA A 6 4.58 -2.00 -2.28
CA ALA A 6 4.88 -2.57 -3.57
C ALA A 6 3.60 -2.84 -4.40
N LEU A 7 3.60 -2.40 -5.65
CA LEU A 7 2.57 -2.79 -6.62
C LEU A 7 3.02 -4.06 -7.33
N THR A 8 2.22 -5.11 -7.23
CA THR A 8 2.57 -6.43 -7.77
C THR A 8 1.50 -6.91 -8.74
N GLN A 9 1.89 -7.35 -9.93
CA GLN A 9 1.00 -7.98 -10.89
C GLN A 9 0.96 -9.50 -10.69
N VAL A 10 -0.25 -10.05 -10.62
CA VAL A 10 -0.54 -11.48 -10.56
C VAL A 10 -0.70 -12.00 -12.00
N ILE A 11 0.34 -12.67 -12.51
CA ILE A 11 0.34 -13.19 -13.88
C ILE A 11 -0.42 -14.52 -13.98
N GLN A 12 -0.44 -15.31 -12.91
CA GLN A 12 -1.15 -16.59 -12.89
C GLN A 12 -1.82 -16.85 -11.52
N PRO A 13 -3.17 -16.95 -11.45
CA PRO A 13 -3.93 -17.10 -10.20
C PRO A 13 -3.93 -18.55 -9.64
N GLY A 14 -2.82 -19.28 -9.80
CA GLY A 14 -2.71 -20.66 -9.35
C GLY A 14 -2.44 -20.77 -7.85
N THR A 15 -3.19 -21.61 -7.13
CA THR A 15 -3.05 -21.89 -5.69
C THR A 15 -1.85 -22.79 -5.32
N SER A 16 -1.11 -23.29 -6.31
CA SER A 16 0.07 -24.13 -6.10
C SER A 16 1.35 -23.30 -6.15
N GLY A 17 2.18 -23.39 -5.10
CA GLY A 17 3.41 -22.60 -4.92
C GLY A 17 4.47 -22.70 -6.03
N LYS A 18 4.29 -23.57 -7.03
CA LYS A 18 5.13 -23.63 -8.24
C LYS A 18 4.63 -22.77 -9.42
N ARG A 19 3.46 -22.12 -9.32
CA ARG A 19 2.84 -21.40 -10.46
C ARG A 19 2.28 -20.01 -10.15
N ARG A 20 2.29 -19.53 -8.90
CA ARG A 20 1.94 -18.12 -8.62
C ARG A 20 3.12 -17.25 -9.04
N GLN A 21 3.06 -16.70 -10.26
CA GLN A 21 4.03 -15.71 -10.74
C GLN A 21 3.54 -14.32 -10.38
N LEU A 22 4.31 -13.68 -9.51
CA LEU A 22 4.14 -12.30 -9.10
C LEU A 22 5.27 -11.49 -9.72
N THR A 23 4.94 -10.40 -10.38
CA THR A 23 5.94 -9.44 -10.87
C THR A 23 5.72 -8.12 -10.15
N GLN A 24 6.71 -7.69 -9.38
CA GLN A 24 6.71 -6.35 -8.80
C GLN A 24 6.85 -5.34 -9.94
N LEU A 25 5.83 -4.50 -10.10
CA LEU A 25 5.80 -3.44 -11.10
C LEU A 25 6.43 -2.16 -10.57
N ASP A 26 6.25 -1.87 -9.28
CA ASP A 26 6.70 -0.63 -8.67
C ASP A 26 6.79 -0.77 -7.14
N VAL A 27 7.57 0.09 -6.49
CA VAL A 27 7.70 0.12 -5.03
C VAL A 27 7.95 1.54 -4.52
N VAL A 28 7.25 1.88 -3.45
CA VAL A 28 7.49 3.08 -2.65
C VAL A 28 8.13 2.62 -1.34
N PRO A 29 9.46 2.79 -1.20
CA PRO A 29 10.14 2.44 0.04
C PRO A 29 9.83 3.48 1.12
N ASP A 30 9.75 3.04 2.37
CA ASP A 30 9.58 3.89 3.56
C ASP A 30 10.78 3.74 4.53
N PRO A 31 11.99 4.18 4.13
CA PRO A 31 13.19 4.02 4.94
C PRO A 31 13.19 4.87 6.21
N ALA A 32 12.26 5.81 6.33
CA ALA A 32 12.15 6.75 7.45
C ALA A 32 11.05 6.36 8.45
N ASP A 33 10.43 5.18 8.30
CA ASP A 33 9.34 4.68 9.15
C ASP A 33 8.15 5.66 9.27
N VAL A 34 7.91 6.47 8.23
CA VAL A 34 6.89 7.52 8.25
C VAL A 34 5.49 6.92 8.03
N PHE A 35 5.37 5.92 7.17
CA PHE A 35 4.08 5.32 6.82
C PHE A 35 3.41 4.61 8.01
N PRO A 36 4.12 3.77 8.82
CA PRO A 36 3.59 3.21 10.05
C PRO A 36 3.15 4.28 11.05
N GLY A 37 3.90 5.39 11.16
CA GLY A 37 3.55 6.51 12.02
C GLY A 37 2.22 7.15 11.63
N ILE A 38 2.00 7.36 10.33
CA ILE A 38 0.72 7.84 9.79
C ILE A 38 -0.40 6.82 10.05
N CYS A 39 -0.16 5.54 9.80
CA CYS A 39 -1.16 4.48 9.99
C CYS A 39 -1.57 4.32 11.46
N GLN A 40 -0.63 4.45 12.40
CA GLN A 40 -0.90 4.35 13.84
C GLN A 40 -1.69 5.54 14.39
N ARG A 41 -1.43 6.76 13.89
CA ARG A 41 -2.20 7.95 14.31
C ARG A 41 -3.58 8.03 13.63
N SER A 42 -3.73 7.37 12.48
CA SER A 42 -4.99 7.33 11.76
C SER A 42 -6.01 6.44 12.47
N ASN A 43 -7.26 6.90 12.52
CA ASN A 43 -8.39 6.09 12.99
C ASN A 43 -9.15 5.43 11.82
N LEU A 44 -8.57 5.45 10.62
CA LEU A 44 -9.22 4.97 9.41
C LEU A 44 -9.06 3.45 9.25
N PRO A 45 -10.12 2.73 8.84
CA PRO A 45 -10.18 1.28 8.93
C PRO A 45 -9.19 0.51 8.05
N MET A 46 -8.83 0.98 6.83
CA MET A 46 -7.77 0.34 6.03
C MET A 46 -6.39 0.67 6.57
N LEU A 47 -6.11 1.92 6.90
CA LEU A 47 -4.80 2.32 7.41
C LEU A 47 -4.48 1.64 8.74
N ARG A 48 -5.48 1.39 9.58
CA ARG A 48 -5.31 0.65 10.83
C ARG A 48 -4.98 -0.85 10.65
N ARG A 49 -5.23 -1.42 9.46
CA ARG A 49 -4.82 -2.80 9.16
C ARG A 49 -3.34 -2.92 8.84
N VAL A 50 -2.67 -1.81 8.54
CA VAL A 50 -1.24 -1.79 8.24
C VAL A 50 -0.48 -2.12 9.52
N ASP A 51 0.34 -3.16 9.44
CA ASP A 51 1.15 -3.65 10.54
C ASP A 51 2.61 -3.66 10.08
N PRO A 52 3.52 -2.90 10.72
CA PRO A 52 4.92 -2.86 10.33
C PRO A 52 5.65 -4.19 10.50
N TYR A 53 5.04 -5.20 11.12
CA TYR A 53 5.59 -6.54 11.28
C TYR A 53 4.92 -7.60 10.41
N ARG A 54 3.93 -7.22 9.57
CA ARG A 54 3.19 -8.17 8.74
C ARG A 54 2.85 -7.60 7.38
N ASP A 55 2.99 -8.45 6.38
CA ASP A 55 2.52 -8.12 5.05
C ASP A 55 1.00 -8.00 5.01
N LEU A 56 0.52 -6.90 4.45
CA LEU A 56 -0.88 -6.68 4.12
C LEU A 56 -1.01 -6.62 2.60
N ILE A 57 -1.75 -7.57 2.03
CA ILE A 57 -2.05 -7.61 0.60
C ILE A 57 -3.46 -7.06 0.40
N LEU A 58 -3.58 -6.03 -0.44
CA LEU A 58 -4.84 -5.43 -0.83
C LEU A 58 -5.09 -5.64 -2.32
N THR A 59 -6.35 -5.88 -2.66
CA THR A 59 -6.78 -6.06 -4.06
C THR A 59 -7.41 -4.80 -4.62
N ALA A 60 -7.61 -4.76 -5.94
CA ALA A 60 -8.33 -3.67 -6.62
C ALA A 60 -9.69 -3.32 -5.97
N ALA A 61 -10.36 -4.30 -5.34
CA ALA A 61 -11.64 -4.09 -4.65
C ALA A 61 -11.53 -3.21 -3.39
N GLU A 62 -10.38 -3.22 -2.71
CA GLU A 62 -10.11 -2.45 -1.50
C GLU A 62 -9.56 -1.04 -1.82
N MET A 63 -9.09 -0.83 -3.06
CA MET A 63 -8.45 0.43 -3.47
C MET A 63 -9.34 1.67 -3.34
N PRO A 64 -10.64 1.66 -3.69
CA PRO A 64 -11.49 2.84 -3.52
C PRO A 64 -11.55 3.32 -2.07
N GLN A 65 -11.57 2.39 -1.11
CA GLN A 65 -11.54 2.71 0.31
C GLN A 65 -10.17 3.26 0.71
N LEU A 66 -9.09 2.57 0.34
CA LEU A 66 -7.72 3.00 0.64
C LEU A 66 -7.43 4.41 0.09
N LEU A 67 -7.84 4.70 -1.15
CA LEU A 67 -7.64 6.01 -1.79
C LEU A 67 -8.34 7.13 -1.02
N ALA A 68 -9.58 6.91 -0.60
CA ALA A 68 -10.31 7.88 0.22
C ALA A 68 -9.61 8.13 1.58
N GLU A 69 -9.07 7.08 2.18
CA GLU A 69 -8.35 7.17 3.46
C GLU A 69 -7.00 7.91 3.30
N LEU A 70 -6.22 7.57 2.27
CA LEU A 70 -4.96 8.24 1.95
C LEU A 70 -5.17 9.72 1.62
N GLN A 71 -6.22 10.06 0.88
CA GLN A 71 -6.57 11.45 0.61
C GLN A 71 -6.91 12.20 1.91
N THR A 72 -7.61 11.55 2.83
CA THR A 72 -7.91 12.13 4.16
C THR A 72 -6.63 12.40 4.94
N GLU A 73 -5.76 11.41 5.10
CA GLU A 73 -4.46 11.59 5.79
C GLU A 73 -3.56 12.62 5.10
N ARG A 74 -3.60 12.73 3.77
CA ARG A 74 -2.80 13.72 3.03
C ARG A 74 -3.21 15.15 3.38
N THR A 75 -4.48 15.38 3.69
CA THR A 75 -4.95 16.71 4.15
C THR A 75 -4.53 17.01 5.60
N LEU A 76 -4.34 15.96 6.41
CA LEU A 76 -3.85 16.05 7.79
C LEU A 76 -2.32 16.04 7.89
N ALA A 77 -1.62 15.69 6.82
CA ALA A 77 -0.17 15.58 6.79
C ALA A 77 0.51 16.91 7.11
N THR A 78 1.41 16.85 8.09
CA THR A 78 2.06 18.02 8.69
C THR A 78 3.44 18.30 8.11
N THR A 79 4.06 17.29 7.49
CA THR A 79 5.38 17.40 6.86
C THR A 79 5.31 17.16 5.36
N ASP A 80 6.25 17.72 4.61
CA ASP A 80 6.36 17.50 3.17
C ASP A 80 6.74 16.05 2.84
N GLU A 81 7.47 15.39 3.74
CA GLU A 81 7.81 13.97 3.64
C GLU A 81 6.57 13.07 3.72
N GLU A 82 5.70 13.29 4.71
CA GLU A 82 4.40 12.59 4.82
C GLU A 82 3.56 12.79 3.55
N ARG A 83 3.50 14.03 3.03
CA ARG A 83 2.74 14.35 1.81
C ARG A 83 3.30 13.67 0.58
N THR A 84 4.61 13.63 0.45
CA THR A 84 5.30 12.99 -0.67
C THR A 84 5.05 11.49 -0.65
N LEU A 85 5.22 10.86 0.52
CA LEU A 85 4.97 9.44 0.73
C LEU A 85 3.51 9.07 0.45
N LEU A 86 2.55 9.79 1.04
CA LEU A 86 1.13 9.56 0.81
C LEU A 86 0.73 9.75 -0.65
N THR A 87 1.34 10.71 -1.35
CA THR A 87 1.09 10.92 -2.78
C THR A 87 1.65 9.77 -3.63
N ALA A 88 2.85 9.27 -3.31
CA ALA A 88 3.43 8.13 -3.99
C ALA A 88 2.61 6.85 -3.78
N VAL A 89 2.20 6.58 -2.53
CA VAL A 89 1.32 5.45 -2.19
C VAL A 89 -0.04 5.58 -2.87
N HIS A 90 -0.62 6.79 -2.92
CA HIS A 90 -1.87 7.05 -3.62
C HIS A 90 -1.78 6.71 -5.12
N HIS A 91 -0.68 7.08 -5.79
CA HIS A 91 -0.47 6.73 -7.19
C HIS A 91 -0.36 5.22 -7.43
N LEU A 92 0.27 4.47 -6.52
CA LEU A 92 0.28 3.00 -6.62
C LEU A 92 -1.12 2.41 -6.42
N ALA A 93 -1.87 2.92 -5.45
CA ALA A 93 -3.24 2.48 -5.20
C ALA A 93 -4.19 2.81 -6.36
N GLU A 94 -4.04 3.96 -7.03
CA GLU A 94 -4.79 4.31 -8.24
C GLU A 94 -4.49 3.36 -9.40
N ARG A 95 -3.21 3.01 -9.59
CA ARG A 95 -2.80 2.01 -10.58
C ARG A 95 -3.41 0.65 -10.24
N CYS A 96 -3.42 0.27 -8.96
CA CYS A 96 -4.03 -0.98 -8.54
C CYS A 96 -5.55 -1.01 -8.76
N ALA A 97 -6.24 0.13 -8.56
CA ALA A 97 -7.67 0.25 -8.80
C ALA A 97 -8.04 0.09 -10.29
N THR A 98 -7.14 0.50 -11.19
CA THR A 98 -7.38 0.54 -12.64
C THR A 98 -6.89 -0.71 -13.36
N ASP A 99 -5.98 -1.50 -12.76
CA ASP A 99 -5.43 -2.73 -13.33
C ASP A 99 -5.84 -3.96 -12.49
N PRO A 100 -6.94 -4.66 -12.84
CA PRO A 100 -7.51 -5.77 -12.06
C PRO A 100 -6.57 -6.93 -11.69
N PRO A 101 -5.58 -7.35 -12.50
CA PRO A 101 -4.60 -8.37 -12.11
C PRO A 101 -3.53 -7.86 -11.14
N THR A 102 -3.65 -6.67 -10.55
CA THR A 102 -2.65 -6.15 -9.62
C THR A 102 -3.12 -6.18 -8.17
N GLU A 103 -2.16 -6.35 -7.28
CA GLU A 103 -2.30 -6.33 -5.84
C GLU A 103 -1.33 -5.28 -5.27
N LEU A 104 -1.78 -4.56 -4.25
CA LEU A 104 -0.93 -3.65 -3.48
C LEU A 104 -0.43 -4.41 -2.25
N HIS A 105 0.87 -4.56 -2.11
CA HIS A 105 1.54 -5.28 -1.03
C HIS A 105 2.17 -4.26 -0.12
N LEU A 106 1.67 -4.13 1.10
CA LEU A 106 2.30 -3.36 2.15
C LEU A 106 3.17 -4.31 2.95
N GLN A 107 4.48 -4.21 2.78
CA GLN A 107 5.47 -5.11 3.33
C GLN A 107 6.04 -4.52 4.60
N GLY A 108 5.85 -5.22 5.71
CA GLY A 108 6.52 -4.88 6.96
C GLY A 108 7.97 -5.38 6.96
N ASP A 109 8.82 -4.70 7.73
CA ASP A 109 10.23 -5.10 7.95
C ASP A 109 10.37 -6.11 9.10
#